data_AF-A0A7V9B1P3-F1
#
_entry.id   AF-A0A7V9B1P3-F1
#
_cell.length_a   1.000
_cell.length_b   1.000
_cell.length_c   1.000
_cell.angle_alpha   90.00
_cell.angle_beta   90.00
_cell.angle_gamma   90.00
#
_symmetry.space_group_name_H-M   'P 1'
#
loop_
_entity.id
_entity.type
_entity.pdbx_description
1 polymer ?
#
loop_
_entity_poly.entity_id
_entity_poly.type
_entity_poly.pdbx_seq_one_letter_code
_entity_poly.pdbx_strand_id
1 'polypeptide(L)'
;MSVKAILSLVGALVLAIIIVASIRLIILRRSIAEYRKYWEQQAGESIAENAFIYIALGDSAAQGIGASSPERGYVGLVAKNIEEKIKRPVHVINLSVSGAKVADVLSGQLPKLSKYPPPEIVTIEIGANDVGSFNADKFRLEFSQLLNELPANTLVSNVPSFRGSIKNNLKGHSRDASEIATELIKQKPELFFADIHAATDALGLGDYAADYFHPNDRAYKKWAEAFISAIEQNNLLL
;
A
#
# COMPACT_ATOMS: atom_id res chain seq x y z
N MET A 1 42.44 -25.66 8.61
CA MET A 1 41.86 -24.66 9.54
C MET A 1 41.42 -25.40 10.80
N SER A 2 41.65 -24.88 12.00
CA SER A 2 41.20 -25.57 13.22
C SER A 2 39.68 -25.46 13.38
N VAL A 3 39.06 -26.43 14.07
CA VAL A 3 37.61 -26.39 14.39
C VAL A 3 37.23 -25.08 15.08
N LYS A 4 38.08 -24.58 16.00
CA LYS A 4 37.90 -23.28 16.67
C LYS A 4 37.87 -22.11 15.68
N ALA A 5 38.78 -22.10 14.69
CA ALA A 5 38.80 -21.04 13.67
C ALA A 5 37.56 -21.05 12.78
N ILE A 6 37.04 -22.24 12.42
CA ILE A 6 35.79 -22.38 11.67
C ILE A 6 34.61 -21.85 12.48
N LEU A 7 34.49 -22.25 13.75
CA LEU A 7 33.42 -21.79 14.63
C LEU A 7 33.44 -20.27 14.84
N SER A 8 34.62 -19.67 15.01
CA SER A 8 34.75 -18.21 15.12
C SER A 8 34.34 -17.49 13.83
N LEU A 9 34.71 -18.02 12.66
CA LEU A 9 34.33 -17.44 11.37
C LEU A 9 32.81 -17.52 11.14
N VAL A 10 32.20 -18.66 11.44
CA VAL A 10 30.74 -18.83 11.37
C VAL A 10 30.04 -17.89 12.35
N GLY A 11 30.54 -17.77 13.58
CA GLY A 11 30.00 -16.85 14.58
C GLY A 11 30.07 -15.38 14.14
N ALA A 12 31.20 -14.96 13.57
CA ALA A 12 31.37 -13.61 13.04
C ALA A 12 30.42 -13.34 11.85
N LEU A 13 30.24 -14.31 10.96
CA LEU A 13 29.32 -14.19 9.82
C LEU A 13 27.87 -14.07 10.30
N VAL A 14 27.45 -14.91 11.24
CA VAL A 14 26.09 -14.84 11.82
C VAL A 14 25.86 -13.49 12.50
N LEU A 15 26.83 -13.01 13.27
CA LEU A 15 26.74 -11.70 13.92
C LEU A 15 26.62 -10.57 12.89
N ALA A 16 27.42 -10.59 11.82
CA ALA A 16 27.34 -9.60 10.75
C ALA A 16 25.96 -9.59 10.07
N ILE A 17 25.38 -10.76 9.81
CA ILE A 17 24.03 -10.90 9.25
C ILE A 17 22.99 -10.27 10.19
N ILE A 18 23.07 -10.56 11.49
CA ILE A 18 22.14 -10.01 12.50
C ILE A 18 22.27 -8.47 12.57
N ILE A 19 23.50 -7.94 12.55
CA ILE A 19 23.75 -6.49 12.57
C ILE A 19 23.12 -5.83 11.34
N VAL A 20 23.39 -6.36 10.14
CA VAL A 20 22.83 -5.82 8.90
C VAL A 20 21.29 -5.88 8.90
N ALA A 21 20.70 -7.00 9.33
CA ALA A 21 19.25 -7.13 9.43
C ALA A 21 18.66 -6.11 10.42
N SER A 22 19.30 -5.92 11.57
CA SER A 22 18.87 -4.97 12.60
C SER A 22 18.93 -3.52 12.10
N ILE A 23 20.01 -3.14 11.41
CA ILE A 23 20.16 -1.81 10.81
C ILE A 23 19.06 -1.57 9.78
N ARG A 24 18.79 -2.55 8.90
CA ARG A 24 17.73 -2.41 7.89
C ARG A 24 16.34 -2.27 8.53
N LEU A 25 16.06 -2.98 9.60
CA LEU A 25 14.81 -2.84 10.35
C LEU A 25 14.67 -1.46 11.02
N ILE A 26 15.77 -0.93 11.57
CA ILE A 26 15.79 0.43 12.15
C ILE A 26 15.52 1.47 11.07
N ILE A 27 16.16 1.34 9.90
CA ILE A 27 15.92 2.23 8.76
C ILE A 27 14.45 2.19 8.34
N LEU A 28 13.87 1.00 8.18
CA LEU A 28 12.46 0.84 7.84
C LEU A 28 11.52 1.49 8.88
N ARG A 29 11.79 1.32 10.18
CA ARG A 29 10.97 1.95 11.21
C ARG A 29 11.07 3.47 11.19
N ARG A 30 12.25 4.02 10.90
CA ARG A 30 12.45 5.48 10.75
C ARG A 30 11.74 6.02 9.51
N SER A 31 11.67 5.23 8.43
CA SER A 31 11.03 5.64 7.18
C SER A 31 9.54 5.96 7.35
N ILE A 32 8.86 5.41 8.37
CA ILE A 32 7.44 5.72 8.65
C ILE A 32 7.22 7.22 8.86
N ALA A 33 8.03 7.85 9.73
CA ALA A 33 7.90 9.28 10.00
C ALA A 33 8.41 10.12 8.81
N GLU A 34 9.49 9.67 8.16
CA GLU A 34 10.07 10.38 7.01
C GLU A 34 9.13 10.38 5.81
N TYR A 35 8.50 9.24 5.49
CA TYR A 35 7.60 9.11 4.33
C TYR A 35 6.28 9.83 4.60
N ARG A 36 5.79 9.80 5.84
CA ARG A 36 4.69 10.66 6.26
C ARG A 36 4.99 12.13 5.99
N LYS A 37 6.15 12.61 6.45
CA LYS A 37 6.57 14.00 6.26
C LYS A 37 6.71 14.36 4.78
N TYR A 38 7.26 13.46 3.96
CA TYR A 38 7.34 13.63 2.52
C TYR A 38 5.96 13.88 1.90
N TRP A 39 4.98 13.03 2.21
CA TRP A 39 3.62 13.17 1.67
C TRP A 39 2.89 14.41 2.21
N GLU A 40 3.11 14.76 3.48
CA GLU A 40 2.58 16.01 4.07
C GLU A 40 3.18 17.25 3.38
N GLN A 41 4.47 17.22 3.02
CA GLN A 41 5.12 18.29 2.27
C GLN A 41 4.54 18.39 0.85
N GLN A 42 4.45 17.27 0.13
CA GLN A 42 3.92 17.25 -1.24
C GLN A 42 2.47 17.75 -1.30
N ALA A 43 1.62 17.34 -0.36
CA ALA A 43 0.24 17.83 -0.27
C ALA A 43 0.11 19.32 0.10
N GLY A 44 1.19 19.93 0.62
CA GLY A 44 1.27 21.35 0.97
C GLY A 44 1.91 22.22 -0.11
N GLU A 45 2.40 21.64 -1.21
CA GLU A 45 2.98 22.38 -2.32
C GLU A 45 1.91 23.13 -3.12
N SER A 46 2.32 24.19 -3.83
CA SER A 46 1.41 24.91 -4.72
C SER A 46 0.93 24.00 -5.85
N ILE A 47 -0.38 23.92 -6.03
CA ILE A 47 -1.00 23.14 -7.09
C ILE A 47 -0.93 23.96 -8.40
N ALA A 48 -0.33 23.39 -9.45
CA ALA A 48 -0.33 24.02 -10.77
C ALA A 48 -1.76 24.11 -11.33
N GLU A 49 -2.06 25.15 -12.11
CA GLU A 49 -3.42 25.47 -12.58
C GLU A 49 -4.09 24.31 -13.35
N ASN A 50 -3.32 23.53 -14.11
CA ASN A 50 -3.79 22.38 -14.88
C ASN A 50 -3.39 21.02 -14.26
N ALA A 51 -2.98 21.00 -12.98
CA ALA A 51 -2.51 19.79 -12.33
C ALA A 51 -3.62 18.72 -12.26
N PHE A 52 -3.23 17.47 -12.48
CA PHE A 52 -4.07 16.31 -12.24
C PHE A 52 -4.05 15.97 -10.76
N ILE A 53 -5.21 15.97 -10.12
CA ILE A 53 -5.32 15.74 -8.67
C ILE A 53 -5.48 14.25 -8.41
N TYR A 54 -4.47 13.65 -7.78
CA TYR A 54 -4.48 12.25 -7.37
C TYR A 54 -4.47 12.15 -5.84
N ILE A 55 -5.53 11.58 -5.27
CA ILE A 55 -5.59 11.31 -3.82
C ILE A 55 -5.33 9.83 -3.54
N ALA A 56 -4.47 9.53 -2.56
CA ALA A 56 -4.29 8.18 -2.04
C ALA A 56 -4.81 8.07 -0.61
N LEU A 57 -5.60 7.03 -0.35
CA LEU A 57 -6.09 6.62 0.95
C LEU A 57 -5.49 5.26 1.32
N GLY A 58 -5.42 4.94 2.60
CA GLY A 58 -4.98 3.61 3.02
C GLY A 58 -4.07 3.60 4.23
N ASP A 59 -3.17 2.62 4.28
CA ASP A 59 -2.26 2.41 5.39
C ASP A 59 -0.77 2.64 5.03
N SER A 60 0.14 1.88 5.65
CA SER A 60 1.58 1.97 5.42
C SER A 60 1.96 1.65 3.98
N ALA A 61 1.20 0.80 3.29
CA ALA A 61 1.53 0.46 1.91
C ALA A 61 1.24 1.62 0.94
N ALA A 62 0.18 2.39 1.17
CA ALA A 62 -0.08 3.64 0.49
C ALA A 62 1.00 4.70 0.77
N GLN A 63 1.59 4.72 1.97
CA GLN A 63 2.75 5.57 2.26
C GLN A 63 4.05 5.12 1.54
N GLY A 64 4.09 3.87 1.05
CA GLY A 64 5.26 3.27 0.42
C GLY A 64 6.26 2.63 1.39
N ILE A 65 5.85 2.33 2.63
CA ILE A 65 6.76 1.74 3.62
C ILE A 65 7.34 0.42 3.12
N GLY A 66 8.67 0.28 3.16
CA GLY A 66 9.39 -0.88 2.63
C GLY A 66 10.01 -0.64 1.24
N ALA A 67 9.52 0.36 0.49
CA ALA A 67 10.23 0.89 -0.66
C ALA A 67 11.48 1.68 -0.22
N SER A 68 12.43 1.87 -1.13
CA SER A 68 13.63 2.68 -0.90
C SER A 68 13.38 4.19 -0.93
N SER A 69 12.23 4.62 -1.43
CA SER A 69 11.70 5.99 -1.30
C SER A 69 10.17 5.99 -1.46
N PRO A 70 9.43 7.03 -0.99
CA PRO A 70 7.98 7.13 -1.18
C PRO A 70 7.55 7.02 -2.64
N GLU A 71 8.32 7.59 -3.56
CA GLU A 71 8.09 7.58 -5.01
C GLU A 71 8.18 6.19 -5.62
N ARG A 72 8.88 5.28 -4.94
CA ARG A 72 9.05 3.87 -5.36
C ARG A 72 8.01 2.95 -4.74
N GLY A 73 7.14 3.47 -3.86
CA GLY A 73 5.88 2.84 -3.48
C GLY A 73 4.86 2.89 -4.62
N TYR A 74 3.74 2.15 -4.49
CA TYR A 74 2.78 2.09 -5.60
C TYR A 74 2.17 3.46 -5.93
N VAL A 75 1.91 4.31 -4.91
CA VAL A 75 1.33 5.64 -5.12
C VAL A 75 2.23 6.50 -6.01
N GLY A 76 3.52 6.57 -5.71
CA GLY A 76 4.48 7.33 -6.53
C GLY A 76 4.63 6.78 -7.95
N LEU A 77 4.65 5.46 -8.10
CA LEU A 77 4.73 4.81 -9.41
C LEU A 77 3.48 5.04 -10.27
N VAL A 78 2.29 4.98 -9.66
CA VAL A 78 1.02 5.31 -10.34
C VAL A 78 1.00 6.78 -10.75
N ALA A 79 1.38 7.70 -9.85
CA ALA A 79 1.45 9.13 -10.14
C ALA A 79 2.36 9.43 -11.34
N LYS A 80 3.56 8.82 -11.35
CA LYS A 80 4.51 8.94 -12.46
C LYS A 80 3.93 8.42 -13.77
N ASN A 81 3.25 7.26 -13.76
CA ASN A 81 2.63 6.71 -14.96
C ASN A 81 1.52 7.62 -15.49
N ILE A 82 0.70 8.19 -14.61
CA ILE A 82 -0.34 9.15 -14.97
C ILE A 82 0.29 10.37 -15.65
N GLU A 83 1.27 11.00 -15.02
CA GLU A 83 1.98 12.18 -15.54
C GLU A 83 2.59 11.91 -16.92
N GLU A 84 3.23 10.75 -17.08
CA GLU A 84 3.80 10.31 -18.35
C GLU A 84 2.75 10.14 -19.46
N LYS A 85 1.52 9.75 -19.12
CA LYS A 85 0.44 9.57 -20.10
C LYS A 85 -0.26 10.87 -20.48
N ILE A 86 -0.67 11.65 -19.49
CA ILE A 86 -1.48 12.85 -19.72
C ILE A 86 -0.65 14.10 -20.06
N LYS A 87 0.68 14.05 -19.84
CA LYS A 87 1.61 15.17 -20.07
C LYS A 87 1.22 16.47 -19.33
N ARG A 88 0.59 16.32 -18.16
CA ARG A 88 0.23 17.39 -17.22
C ARG A 88 0.86 17.07 -15.87
N PRO A 89 1.23 18.08 -15.06
CA PRO A 89 1.72 17.85 -13.69
C PRO A 89 0.71 17.03 -12.89
N VAL A 90 1.18 16.06 -12.10
CA VAL A 90 0.32 15.31 -11.15
C VAL A 90 0.59 15.81 -9.74
N HIS A 91 -0.44 16.32 -9.06
CA HIS A 91 -0.36 16.69 -7.66
C HIS A 91 -0.94 15.57 -6.80
N VAL A 92 -0.07 14.93 -6.00
CA VAL A 92 -0.44 13.79 -5.16
C VAL A 92 -0.73 14.26 -3.74
N ILE A 93 -1.91 13.91 -3.25
CA ILE A 93 -2.31 14.11 -1.85
C ILE A 93 -2.49 12.73 -1.22
N ASN A 94 -1.50 12.30 -0.45
CA ASN A 94 -1.55 11.00 0.20
C ASN A 94 -1.99 11.15 1.66
N LEU A 95 -3.23 10.77 1.95
CA LEU A 95 -3.87 10.91 3.27
C LEU A 95 -3.73 9.64 4.13
N SER A 96 -3.01 8.65 3.63
CA SER A 96 -2.82 7.38 4.32
C SER A 96 -2.11 7.51 5.67
N VAL A 97 -2.35 6.53 6.54
CA VAL A 97 -1.78 6.49 7.88
C VAL A 97 -1.28 5.08 8.16
N SER A 98 0.02 4.93 8.41
CA SER A 98 0.63 3.63 8.77
C SER A 98 -0.11 2.96 9.92
N GLY A 99 -0.49 1.70 9.73
CA GLY A 99 -1.24 0.91 10.70
C GLY A 99 -2.75 1.13 10.68
N ALA A 100 -3.28 1.98 9.80
CA ALA A 100 -4.72 2.20 9.68
C ALA A 100 -5.47 0.92 9.33
N LYS A 101 -6.65 0.79 9.92
CA LYS A 101 -7.69 -0.17 9.57
C LYS A 101 -8.79 0.51 8.76
N VAL A 102 -9.72 -0.28 8.23
CA VAL A 102 -10.89 0.25 7.48
C VAL A 102 -11.62 1.35 8.26
N ALA A 103 -11.88 1.14 9.55
CA ALA A 103 -12.55 2.11 10.42
C ALA A 103 -11.79 3.44 10.58
N ASP A 104 -10.45 3.43 10.49
CA ASP A 104 -9.62 4.62 10.59
C ASP A 104 -9.69 5.46 9.30
N VAL A 105 -9.90 4.82 8.15
CA VAL A 105 -10.13 5.52 6.88
C VAL A 105 -11.47 6.26 6.92
N LEU A 106 -12.53 5.57 7.34
CA LEU A 106 -13.87 6.14 7.51
C LEU A 106 -13.87 7.37 8.43
N SER A 107 -13.28 7.24 9.63
CA SER A 107 -13.33 8.29 10.65
C SER A 107 -12.27 9.38 10.48
N GLY A 108 -11.15 9.08 9.79
CA GLY A 108 -9.97 9.92 9.80
C GLY A 108 -9.51 10.43 8.43
N GLN A 109 -9.69 9.67 7.36
CA GLN A 109 -9.17 10.01 6.03
C GLN A 109 -10.26 10.57 5.11
N LEU A 110 -11.41 9.90 4.98
CA LEU A 110 -12.51 10.36 4.13
C LEU A 110 -13.00 11.78 4.48
N PRO A 111 -13.17 12.17 5.76
CA PRO A 111 -13.61 13.52 6.10
C PRO A 111 -12.63 14.62 5.66
N LYS A 112 -11.36 14.27 5.37
CA LYS A 112 -10.36 15.23 4.90
C LYS A 112 -10.45 15.50 3.40
N LEU A 113 -11.14 14.66 2.61
CA LEU A 113 -11.25 14.84 1.15
C LEU A 113 -11.79 16.24 0.80
N SER A 114 -12.75 16.75 1.57
CA SER A 114 -13.35 18.08 1.38
C SER A 114 -12.38 19.25 1.55
N LYS A 115 -11.18 19.02 2.10
CA LYS A 115 -10.14 20.05 2.29
C LYS A 115 -9.27 20.26 1.05
N TYR A 116 -9.41 19.40 0.04
CA TYR A 116 -8.59 19.39 -1.15
C TYR A 116 -9.43 19.63 -2.40
N PRO A 117 -8.82 20.06 -3.52
CA PRO A 117 -9.52 20.09 -4.79
C PRO A 117 -10.11 18.73 -5.15
N PRO A 118 -11.20 18.67 -5.93
CA PRO A 118 -11.78 17.42 -6.39
C PRO A 118 -10.72 16.53 -7.07
N PRO A 119 -10.54 15.28 -6.62
CA PRO A 119 -9.60 14.37 -7.27
C PRO A 119 -10.11 13.99 -8.67
N GLU A 120 -9.20 13.82 -9.63
CA GLU A 120 -9.47 13.14 -10.90
C GLU A 120 -9.40 11.62 -10.71
N ILE A 121 -8.52 11.13 -9.82
CA ILE A 121 -8.48 9.73 -9.39
C ILE A 121 -8.25 9.65 -7.88
N VAL A 122 -8.87 8.65 -7.24
CA VAL A 122 -8.52 8.20 -5.89
C VAL A 122 -8.01 6.76 -5.95
N THR A 123 -6.97 6.42 -5.18
CA THR A 123 -6.64 5.01 -4.91
C THR A 123 -6.81 4.69 -3.44
N ILE A 124 -7.21 3.46 -3.13
CA ILE A 124 -7.23 2.97 -1.76
C ILE A 124 -6.74 1.53 -1.66
N GLU A 125 -5.77 1.33 -0.77
CA GLU A 125 -5.32 0.02 -0.30
C GLU A 125 -5.39 0.00 1.23
N ILE A 126 -6.24 -0.88 1.75
CA ILE A 126 -6.56 -0.96 3.18
C ILE A 126 -7.06 -2.37 3.53
N GLY A 127 -6.89 -2.75 4.79
CA GLY A 127 -7.42 -4.00 5.34
C GLY A 127 -6.34 -4.96 5.82
N ALA A 128 -5.07 -4.74 5.43
CA ALA A 128 -3.94 -5.53 5.91
C ALA A 128 -3.84 -5.53 7.45
N ASN A 129 -4.10 -4.41 8.10
CA ASN A 129 -4.07 -4.29 9.57
C ASN A 129 -5.30 -4.92 10.25
N ASP A 130 -6.42 -5.08 9.56
CA ASP A 130 -7.62 -5.75 10.06
C ASP A 130 -7.40 -7.26 10.19
N VAL A 131 -6.58 -7.86 9.32
CA VAL A 131 -6.22 -9.29 9.32
C VAL A 131 -5.66 -9.75 10.68
N GLY A 132 -4.93 -8.87 11.38
CA GLY A 132 -4.30 -9.18 12.67
C GLY A 132 -5.29 -9.51 13.78
N SER A 133 -6.51 -8.96 13.71
CA SER A 133 -7.60 -9.19 14.65
C SER A 133 -8.92 -9.43 13.90
N PHE A 134 -8.84 -10.26 12.85
CA PHE A 134 -9.90 -10.38 11.86
C PHE A 134 -11.21 -10.91 12.46
N ASN A 135 -12.30 -10.24 12.10
CA ASN A 135 -13.66 -10.67 12.32
C ASN A 135 -14.44 -10.38 11.03
N ALA A 136 -14.97 -11.44 10.39
CA ALA A 136 -15.55 -11.34 9.06
C ALA A 136 -16.77 -10.41 9.00
N ASP A 137 -17.66 -10.48 10.00
CA ASP A 137 -18.87 -9.65 10.05
C ASP A 137 -18.54 -8.16 10.23
N LYS A 138 -17.61 -7.87 11.16
CA LYS A 138 -17.11 -6.50 11.37
C LYS A 138 -16.43 -5.96 10.12
N PHE A 139 -15.54 -6.74 9.51
CA PHE A 139 -14.83 -6.34 8.31
C PHE A 139 -15.79 -6.09 7.15
N ARG A 140 -16.75 -6.99 6.92
CA ARG A 140 -17.79 -6.81 5.88
C ARG A 140 -18.61 -5.55 6.11
N LEU A 141 -19.05 -5.29 7.33
CA LEU A 141 -19.80 -4.09 7.68
C LEU A 141 -19.00 -2.82 7.40
N GLU A 142 -17.79 -2.72 7.97
CA GLU A 142 -16.94 -1.53 7.85
C GLU A 142 -16.47 -1.31 6.41
N PHE A 143 -16.11 -2.38 5.69
CA PHE A 143 -15.69 -2.27 4.29
C PHE A 143 -16.86 -1.88 3.39
N SER A 144 -18.07 -2.41 3.64
CA SER A 144 -19.26 -1.96 2.91
C SER A 144 -19.57 -0.48 3.16
N GLN A 145 -19.45 -0.01 4.41
CA GLN A 145 -19.59 1.41 4.74
C GLN A 145 -18.54 2.25 4.00
N LEU A 146 -17.27 1.83 4.02
CA LEU A 146 -16.19 2.49 3.29
C LEU A 146 -16.55 2.66 1.81
N LEU A 147 -16.96 1.58 1.14
CA LEU A 147 -17.32 1.63 -0.28
C LEU A 147 -18.49 2.59 -0.59
N ASN A 148 -19.43 2.77 0.35
CA ASN A 148 -20.55 3.70 0.17
C ASN A 148 -20.13 5.17 0.28
N GLU A 149 -19.03 5.46 0.96
CA GLU A 149 -18.53 6.83 1.19
C GLU A 149 -17.41 7.23 0.22
N LEU A 150 -16.86 6.29 -0.54
CA LEU A 150 -15.81 6.57 -1.51
C LEU A 150 -16.34 7.37 -2.71
N PRO A 151 -15.54 8.31 -3.25
CA PRO A 151 -15.83 8.96 -4.52
C PRO A 151 -15.96 7.93 -5.67
N ALA A 152 -16.84 8.18 -6.63
CA ALA A 152 -17.03 7.30 -7.78
C ALA A 152 -15.73 7.05 -8.58
N ASN A 153 -14.82 8.02 -8.67
CA ASN A 153 -13.54 7.83 -9.37
C ASN A 153 -12.45 7.11 -8.56
N THR A 154 -12.84 6.19 -7.66
CA THR A 154 -11.89 5.47 -6.81
C THR A 154 -11.51 4.11 -7.38
N LEU A 155 -10.21 3.87 -7.48
CA LEU A 155 -9.64 2.55 -7.61
C LEU A 155 -9.46 1.90 -6.24
N VAL A 156 -10.21 0.83 -5.99
CA VAL A 156 -10.24 0.10 -4.72
C VAL A 156 -9.55 -1.24 -4.90
N SER A 157 -8.60 -1.52 -4.02
CA SER A 157 -7.97 -2.84 -3.97
C SER A 157 -8.63 -3.77 -2.96
N ASN A 158 -8.45 -5.07 -3.17
CA ASN A 158 -8.68 -6.08 -2.13
C ASN A 158 -7.47 -6.18 -1.19
N VAL A 159 -7.60 -7.01 -0.15
CA VAL A 159 -6.58 -7.16 0.90
C VAL A 159 -5.37 -7.94 0.38
N PRO A 160 -4.12 -7.49 0.58
CA PRO A 160 -2.93 -8.21 0.15
C PRO A 160 -2.82 -9.60 0.78
N SER A 161 -2.29 -10.56 0.03
CA SER A 161 -2.09 -11.92 0.51
C SER A 161 -1.00 -12.01 1.58
N PHE A 162 -1.29 -12.69 2.68
CA PHE A 162 -0.30 -13.03 3.70
C PHE A 162 0.21 -14.47 3.57
N ARG A 163 0.16 -15.07 2.37
CA ARG A 163 0.63 -16.44 2.10
C ARG A 163 2.05 -16.71 2.59
N GLY A 164 2.93 -15.70 2.54
CA GLY A 164 4.30 -15.76 3.03
C GLY A 164 4.45 -15.80 4.57
N SER A 165 3.38 -15.52 5.32
CA SER A 165 3.40 -15.50 6.79
C SER A 165 3.67 -16.89 7.38
N ILE A 166 4.38 -16.96 8.50
CA ILE A 166 4.52 -18.22 9.26
C ILE A 166 3.27 -18.56 10.07
N LYS A 167 2.36 -17.60 10.26
CA LYS A 167 1.13 -17.78 11.04
C LYS A 167 -0.02 -18.16 10.11
N ASN A 168 -0.48 -19.41 10.17
CA ASN A 168 -1.53 -19.92 9.27
C ASN A 168 -2.87 -19.17 9.39
N ASN A 169 -3.21 -18.68 10.59
CA ASN A 169 -4.42 -17.87 10.77
C ASN A 169 -4.37 -16.58 9.93
N LEU A 170 -3.22 -15.92 9.85
CA LEU A 170 -3.04 -14.71 9.04
C LEU A 170 -3.22 -14.99 7.54
N LYS A 171 -2.81 -16.16 7.05
CA LYS A 171 -3.06 -16.59 5.66
C LYS A 171 -4.55 -16.68 5.38
N GLY A 172 -5.26 -17.46 6.20
CA GLY A 172 -6.72 -17.64 6.07
C GLY A 172 -7.46 -16.32 6.17
N HIS A 173 -7.17 -15.53 7.21
CA HIS A 173 -7.78 -14.21 7.41
C HIS A 173 -7.54 -13.26 6.24
N SER A 174 -6.33 -13.19 5.67
CA SER A 174 -6.04 -12.30 4.52
C SER A 174 -6.79 -12.72 3.26
N ARG A 175 -6.92 -14.03 3.03
CA ARG A 175 -7.72 -14.57 1.93
C ARG A 175 -9.21 -14.27 2.14
N ASP A 176 -9.75 -14.61 3.31
CA ASP A 176 -11.17 -14.43 3.60
C ASP A 176 -11.55 -12.92 3.56
N ALA A 177 -10.69 -12.03 4.07
CA ALA A 177 -10.88 -10.57 3.96
C ALA A 177 -10.83 -10.09 2.49
N SER A 178 -9.90 -10.61 1.70
CA SER A 178 -9.79 -10.30 0.26
C SER A 178 -11.00 -10.77 -0.53
N GLU A 179 -11.53 -11.95 -0.23
CA GLU A 179 -12.75 -12.49 -0.84
C GLU A 179 -13.95 -11.59 -0.53
N ILE A 180 -14.12 -11.18 0.74
CA ILE A 180 -15.17 -10.23 1.16
C ILE A 180 -15.01 -8.89 0.42
N ALA A 181 -13.81 -8.32 0.41
CA ALA A 181 -13.54 -7.04 -0.26
C ALA A 181 -13.88 -7.12 -1.76
N THR A 182 -13.41 -8.18 -2.43
CA THR A 182 -13.66 -8.41 -3.87
C THR A 182 -15.14 -8.57 -4.17
N GLU A 183 -15.87 -9.33 -3.35
CA GLU A 183 -17.32 -9.49 -3.49
C GLU A 183 -18.06 -8.15 -3.37
N LEU A 184 -17.70 -7.33 -2.37
CA LEU A 184 -18.34 -6.05 -2.12
C LEU A 184 -18.01 -5.00 -3.20
N ILE A 185 -16.75 -4.95 -3.67
CA ILE A 185 -16.34 -4.02 -4.74
C ILE A 185 -17.11 -4.32 -6.03
N LYS A 186 -17.33 -5.60 -6.37
CA LYS A 186 -18.11 -5.99 -7.56
C LYS A 186 -19.57 -5.52 -7.53
N GLN A 187 -20.11 -5.18 -6.35
CA GLN A 187 -21.46 -4.64 -6.20
C GLN A 187 -21.52 -3.11 -6.41
N LYS A 188 -20.36 -2.48 -6.67
CA LYS A 188 -20.19 -1.04 -6.84
C LYS A 188 -19.67 -0.72 -8.23
N PRO A 189 -20.55 -0.67 -9.26
CA PRO A 189 -20.13 -0.43 -10.65
C PRO A 189 -19.47 0.92 -10.88
N GLU A 190 -19.65 1.87 -9.96
CA GLU A 190 -18.97 3.15 -9.95
C GLU A 190 -17.50 3.03 -9.54
N LEU A 191 -17.09 2.01 -8.78
CA LEU A 191 -15.72 1.85 -8.28
C LEU A 191 -14.90 0.90 -9.17
N PHE A 192 -13.59 1.10 -9.21
CA PHE A 192 -12.70 0.35 -10.09
C PHE A 192 -11.81 -0.62 -9.31
N PHE A 193 -11.81 -1.89 -9.68
CA PHE A 193 -11.09 -2.92 -8.93
C PHE A 193 -9.61 -3.04 -9.31
N ALA A 194 -8.73 -3.09 -8.32
CA ALA A 194 -7.31 -3.45 -8.48
C ALA A 194 -6.95 -4.70 -7.63
N ASP A 195 -6.55 -5.80 -8.26
CA ASP A 195 -6.29 -7.07 -7.56
C ASP A 195 -4.89 -7.13 -6.93
N ILE A 196 -4.76 -6.52 -5.75
CA ILE A 196 -3.52 -6.51 -4.96
C ILE A 196 -3.27 -7.87 -4.30
N HIS A 197 -4.31 -8.63 -3.96
CA HIS A 197 -4.17 -9.97 -3.42
C HIS A 197 -3.40 -10.88 -4.38
N ALA A 198 -3.82 -10.94 -5.65
CA ALA A 198 -3.15 -11.73 -6.68
C ALA A 198 -1.72 -11.22 -6.96
N ALA A 199 -1.53 -9.90 -7.02
CA ALA A 199 -0.20 -9.30 -7.18
C ALA A 199 0.75 -9.67 -6.03
N THR A 200 0.23 -9.79 -4.82
CA THR A 200 0.98 -10.18 -3.61
C THR A 200 1.23 -11.68 -3.55
N ASP A 201 0.28 -12.51 -3.99
CA ASP A 201 0.41 -13.97 -4.00
C ASP A 201 1.51 -14.44 -4.96
N ALA A 202 1.83 -13.65 -5.98
CA ALA A 202 2.91 -13.87 -6.93
C ALA A 202 4.31 -13.41 -6.43
N LEU A 203 4.43 -12.98 -5.16
CA LEU A 203 5.69 -12.52 -4.58
C LEU A 203 6.53 -13.64 -3.98
N GLY A 204 7.85 -13.54 -4.14
CA GLY A 204 8.82 -14.38 -3.45
C GLY A 204 9.34 -13.74 -2.16
N LEU A 205 10.08 -14.52 -1.35
CA LEU A 205 10.70 -14.02 -0.09
C LEU A 205 11.57 -12.78 -0.29
N GLY A 206 12.21 -12.64 -1.46
CA GLY A 206 13.05 -11.50 -1.77
C GLY A 206 12.28 -10.20 -2.03
N ASP A 207 10.96 -10.26 -2.24
CA ASP A 207 10.12 -9.11 -2.63
C ASP A 207 9.56 -8.33 -1.43
N TYR A 208 9.93 -8.75 -0.22
CA TYR A 208 9.61 -8.06 1.03
C TYR A 208 10.76 -7.18 1.51
N ALA A 209 10.43 -6.20 2.34
CA ALA A 209 11.39 -5.37 3.05
C ALA A 209 11.99 -6.13 4.24
N ALA A 210 12.80 -5.44 5.04
CA ALA A 210 13.59 -6.06 6.11
C ALA A 210 12.77 -6.69 7.25
N ASP A 211 11.48 -6.34 7.35
CA ASP A 211 10.54 -6.93 8.32
C ASP A 211 9.79 -8.15 7.78
N TYR A 212 10.04 -8.56 6.53
CA TYR A 212 9.35 -9.66 5.86
C TYR A 212 7.82 -9.50 5.82
N PHE A 213 7.34 -8.26 5.89
CA PHE A 213 5.93 -7.92 5.89
C PHE A 213 5.62 -6.89 4.82
N HIS A 214 6.31 -5.76 4.83
CA HIS A 214 6.05 -4.72 3.83
C HIS A 214 6.62 -5.09 2.45
N PRO A 215 5.94 -4.72 1.36
CA PRO A 215 6.50 -4.82 0.01
C PRO A 215 7.80 -4.01 -0.11
N ASN A 216 8.75 -4.48 -0.92
CA ASN A 216 9.88 -3.65 -1.36
C ASN A 216 9.65 -3.09 -2.77
N ASP A 217 10.62 -2.36 -3.31
CA ASP A 217 10.56 -1.75 -4.64
C ASP A 217 10.06 -2.69 -5.76
N ARG A 218 10.43 -3.98 -5.74
CA ARG A 218 10.01 -4.92 -6.78
C ARG A 218 8.56 -5.33 -6.62
N ALA A 219 8.11 -5.56 -5.39
CA ALA A 219 6.71 -5.84 -5.10
C ALA A 219 5.82 -4.63 -5.39
N TYR A 220 6.26 -3.42 -5.01
CA TYR A 220 5.52 -2.20 -5.28
C TYR A 220 5.34 -1.91 -6.77
N LYS A 221 6.28 -2.32 -7.64
CA LYS A 221 6.06 -2.28 -9.09
C LYS A 221 4.88 -3.15 -9.52
N LYS A 222 4.78 -4.38 -9.01
CA LYS A 222 3.64 -5.28 -9.31
C LYS A 222 2.31 -4.71 -8.76
N TRP A 223 2.34 -4.09 -7.59
CA TRP A 223 1.16 -3.42 -7.03
C TRP A 223 0.75 -2.21 -7.87
N ALA A 224 1.72 -1.39 -8.28
CA ALA A 224 1.46 -0.26 -9.18
C ALA A 224 0.90 -0.74 -10.52
N GLU A 225 1.42 -1.82 -11.10
CA GLU A 225 0.91 -2.44 -12.32
C GLU A 225 -0.56 -2.87 -12.19
N ALA A 226 -1.00 -3.39 -11.03
CA ALA A 226 -2.40 -3.72 -10.80
C ALA A 226 -3.31 -2.47 -10.86
N PHE A 227 -2.90 -1.37 -10.21
CA PHE A 227 -3.64 -0.10 -10.29
C PHE A 227 -3.58 0.52 -11.70
N ILE A 228 -2.42 0.53 -12.35
CA ILE A 228 -2.25 1.06 -13.71
C ILE A 228 -3.11 0.27 -14.71
N SER A 229 -3.16 -1.07 -14.59
CA SER A 229 -4.02 -1.91 -15.42
C SER A 229 -5.50 -1.56 -15.23
N ALA A 230 -5.91 -1.32 -13.97
CA ALA A 230 -7.29 -0.92 -13.68
C ALA A 230 -7.61 0.49 -14.24
N ILE A 231 -6.67 1.44 -14.19
CA ILE A 231 -6.79 2.75 -14.84
C ILE A 231 -6.99 2.60 -16.35
N GLU A 232 -6.17 1.78 -17.00
CA GLU A 232 -6.20 1.55 -18.45
C GLU A 232 -7.48 0.86 -18.91
N GLN A 233 -7.88 -0.21 -18.23
CA GLN A 233 -9.08 -0.99 -18.58
C GLN A 233 -10.36 -0.16 -18.50
N ASN A 234 -10.37 0.87 -17.64
CA ASN A 234 -11.51 1.74 -17.42
C ASN A 234 -11.37 3.12 -18.11
N ASN A 235 -10.32 3.34 -18.90
CA ASN A 235 -10.07 4.57 -19.66
C ASN A 235 -10.08 5.85 -18.80
N LEU A 236 -9.53 5.81 -17.58
CA LEU A 236 -9.65 6.92 -16.61
C LEU A 236 -8.72 8.13 -16.88
N LEU A 237 -7.90 8.08 -17.94
CA LEU A 237 -6.92 9.13 -18.28
C LEU A 237 -7.11 9.69 -19.70
N LEU A 238 -8.22 9.36 -20.36
CA LEU A 238 -8.53 9.73 -21.75
C LEU A 238 -9.63 10.79 -21.82
#